data_AF-A0A564YBZ9-F1
#
_entry.id   AF-A0A564YBZ9-F1
#
_cell.length_a   1.000
_cell.length_b   1.000
_cell.length_c   1.000
_cell.angle_alpha   90.00
_cell.angle_beta   90.00
_cell.angle_gamma   90.00
#
_symmetry.space_group_name_H-M   'P 1'
#
loop_
_entity.id
_entity.type
_entity.pdbx_description
1 polymer ?
#
loop_
_entity_poly.entity_id
_entity_poly.type
_entity_poly.pdbx_seq_one_letter_code
_entity_poly.pdbx_strand_id
1 'polypeptide(L)'
;LGFSVGFGNVWRFPYLCFKNGGGAFLIPYFISVLVTGIPMFFLEVSVGQLMSRGGIEAWEIIPLFKGVGYAGTFILFCLNSYYNVILAWIFFYL
;
A
#
# COMPACT_ATOMS: atom_id res chain seq x y z
N LEU A 1 2.94 -1.92 11.27
CA LEU A 1 1.54 -2.33 11.56
C LEU A 1 0.55 -1.20 11.37
N GLY A 2 0.71 -0.04 12.04
CA GLY A 2 -0.20 1.12 11.85
C GLY A 2 -0.26 1.66 10.41
N PHE A 3 0.82 1.56 9.63
CA PHE A 3 0.82 1.89 8.20
C PHE A 3 0.03 0.89 7.33
N SER A 4 -0.04 -0.38 7.75
CA SER A 4 -0.67 -1.46 6.99
C SER A 4 -2.17 -1.57 7.26
N VAL A 5 -2.63 -1.06 8.40
CA VAL A 5 -4.04 -1.01 8.78
C VAL A 5 -4.56 0.40 8.53
N GLY A 6 -5.18 0.60 7.37
CA GLY A 6 -5.75 1.88 6.96
C GLY A 6 -7.28 1.85 6.83
N PHE A 7 -7.87 3.01 6.54
CA PHE A 7 -9.31 3.14 6.34
C PHE A 7 -9.89 2.24 5.24
N GLY A 8 -9.07 1.87 4.25
CA GLY A 8 -9.46 0.91 3.21
C GLY A 8 -9.90 -0.46 3.76
N ASN A 9 -9.37 -0.88 4.91
CA ASN A 9 -9.79 -2.14 5.53
C ASN A 9 -11.19 -2.04 6.16
N VAL A 10 -11.63 -0.84 6.54
CA VAL A 10 -12.92 -0.60 7.20
C VAL A 10 -14.06 -0.51 6.18
N TRP A 11 -13.88 0.22 5.08
CA TRP A 11 -14.96 0.40 4.10
C TRP A 11 -14.75 -0.36 2.78
N ARG A 12 -13.53 -0.42 2.25
CA ARG A 12 -13.31 -0.90 0.87
C ARG A 12 -13.28 -2.42 0.81
N PHE A 13 -12.64 -3.05 1.78
CA PHE A 13 -12.58 -4.51 1.85
C PHE A 13 -13.97 -5.14 2.04
N PRO A 14 -14.80 -4.73 3.01
CA PRO A 14 -16.15 -5.30 3.15
C PRO A 14 -17.04 -5.04 1.93
N TYR A 15 -16.94 -3.85 1.34
CA TYR A 15 -17.69 -3.49 0.12
C TYR A 15 -17.35 -4.42 -1.05
N LEU A 16 -16.06 -4.64 -1.32
CA LEU A 16 -15.61 -5.53 -2.40
C LEU A 16 -15.93 -7.00 -2.10
N CYS A 17 -15.77 -7.43 -0.84
CA CYS A 17 -16.13 -8.77 -0.41
C CYS A 17 -17.62 -9.05 -0.68
N PHE A 18 -18.50 -8.15 -0.27
CA PHE A 18 -19.94 -8.30 -0.50
C PHE A 18 -20.30 -8.31 -1.99
N LYS A 19 -19.72 -7.40 -2.79
CA LYS A 19 -19.99 -7.30 -4.22
C LYS A 19 -19.50 -8.52 -5.01
N ASN A 20 -18.38 -9.13 -4.60
CA ASN A 20 -17.70 -10.18 -5.37
C ASN A 20 -18.00 -11.59 -4.83
N GLY A 21 -19.23 -11.85 -4.39
CA GLY A 21 -19.66 -13.19 -3.95
C GLY A 21 -19.47 -13.46 -2.45
N GLY A 22 -19.35 -12.42 -1.63
CA GLY A 22 -19.26 -12.53 -0.18
C GLY A 22 -18.06 -13.37 0.26
N GLY A 23 -18.31 -14.40 1.08
CA GLY A 23 -17.25 -15.27 1.59
C GLY A 23 -16.42 -15.97 0.51
N ALA A 24 -16.94 -16.17 -0.71
CA ALA A 24 -16.18 -16.76 -1.82
C ALA A 24 -15.02 -15.86 -2.28
N PHE A 25 -15.13 -14.54 -2.10
CA PHE A 25 -14.05 -13.58 -2.41
C PHE A 25 -12.78 -13.82 -1.57
N LEU A 26 -12.91 -14.46 -0.41
CA LEU A 26 -11.77 -14.75 0.45
C LEU A 26 -10.77 -15.71 -0.19
N ILE A 27 -11.23 -16.64 -1.03
CA ILE A 27 -10.35 -17.62 -1.69
C ILE A 27 -9.32 -16.92 -2.61
N PRO A 28 -9.74 -16.13 -3.64
CA PRO A 28 -8.79 -15.40 -4.48
C PRO A 28 -8.04 -14.32 -3.68
N TYR A 29 -8.65 -13.73 -2.65
CA TYR A 29 -7.97 -12.78 -1.78
C TYR A 29 -6.75 -13.42 -1.09
N PHE A 30 -6.92 -14.56 -0.41
CA PHE A 30 -5.80 -15.23 0.25
C PHE A 30 -4.74 -15.73 -0.74
N ILE A 31 -5.14 -16.24 -1.91
CA ILE A 31 -4.19 -16.64 -2.96
C ILE A 31 -3.34 -15.43 -3.40
N SER A 32 -3.96 -14.29 -3.70
CA SER A 32 -3.22 -13.09 -4.11
C SER A 32 -2.31 -12.54 -3.00
N VAL A 33 -2.73 -12.64 -1.73
CA VAL A 33 -1.89 -12.25 -0.58
C VAL A 33 -0.67 -13.17 -0.46
N LEU A 34 -0.85 -14.49 -0.57
CA LEU A 34 0.25 -15.44 -0.44
C LEU A 34 1.24 -15.37 -1.62
N VAL A 35 0.73 -15.22 -2.85
CA VAL A 35 1.54 -15.25 -4.07
C VAL A 35 2.18 -13.90 -4.38
N THR A 36 1.48 -12.80 -4.13
CA THR A 36 1.96 -11.46 -4.51
C THR A 36 2.18 -10.56 -3.32
N GLY A 37 1.24 -10.51 -2.36
CA GLY A 37 1.32 -9.61 -1.21
C GLY A 37 2.55 -9.85 -0.33
N ILE A 38 2.70 -11.08 0.19
CA ILE A 38 3.80 -11.44 1.10
C ILE A 38 5.17 -11.34 0.41
N PRO A 39 5.38 -11.90 -0.81
CA PRO A 39 6.69 -11.81 -1.45
C PRO A 39 7.09 -10.37 -1.78
N MET A 40 6.15 -9.54 -2.24
CA MET A 40 6.43 -8.14 -2.56
C MET A 40 6.78 -7.33 -1.30
N PHE A 41 6.02 -7.52 -0.21
CA PHE A 41 6.30 -6.87 1.07
C PHE A 41 7.66 -7.30 1.63
N PHE A 42 7.97 -8.59 1.58
CA PHE A 42 9.25 -9.10 2.05
C PHE A 42 10.42 -8.56 1.22
N LEU A 43 10.26 -8.46 -0.10
CA LEU A 43 11.26 -7.88 -0.99
C LEU A 43 11.52 -6.41 -0.64
N GLU A 44 10.46 -5.60 -0.49
CA GLU A 44 10.59 -4.17 -0.19
C GLU A 44 11.30 -3.93 1.15
N VAL A 45 10.90 -4.67 2.19
CA VAL A 45 11.53 -4.58 3.51
C VAL A 45 12.99 -5.03 3.47
N SER A 46 13.29 -6.15 2.80
CA SER A 46 14.65 -6.69 2.70
C SER A 46 15.58 -5.72 1.96
N VAL A 47 15.13 -5.16 0.83
CA VAL A 47 15.90 -4.18 0.06
C VAL A 47 16.13 -2.90 0.87
N GLY A 48 15.10 -2.41 1.56
CA GLY A 48 15.22 -1.25 2.45
C GLY A 48 16.23 -1.47 3.57
N GLN A 49 16.21 -2.64 4.20
CA GLN A 49 17.17 -3.01 5.26
C GLN A 49 18.59 -3.13 4.73
N LEU A 50 18.80 -3.79 3.59
CA LEU A 50 20.13 -4.00 3.00
C LEU A 50 20.76 -2.69 2.52
N MET A 51 19.98 -1.81 1.89
CA MET A 51 20.49 -0.55 1.34
C MET A 51 20.63 0.53 2.41
N SER A 52 19.82 0.49 3.47
CA SER A 52 19.79 1.50 4.54
C SER A 52 19.71 2.95 4.00
N ARG A 53 19.04 3.12 2.86
CA ARG A 53 18.88 4.38 2.11
C ARG A 53 17.41 4.67 1.85
N GLY A 54 17.10 5.92 1.48
CA GLY A 54 15.73 6.34 1.18
C GLY A 54 15.13 5.65 -0.05
N GLY A 55 13.80 5.65 -0.19
CA GLY A 55 13.10 4.94 -1.27
C GLY A 55 13.45 5.40 -2.71
N ILE A 56 14.02 6.59 -2.89
CA ILE A 56 14.56 7.05 -4.19
C ILE A 56 15.99 6.55 -4.40
N GLU A 57 16.81 6.61 -3.35
CA GLU A 57 18.22 6.24 -3.36
C GLU A 57 18.42 4.72 -3.40
N ALA A 58 17.45 3.94 -2.90
CA ALA A 58 17.44 2.49 -3.01
C ALA A 58 17.46 2.00 -4.46
N TRP A 59 16.99 2.80 -5.43
CA TRP A 59 17.02 2.46 -6.85
C TRP A 59 18.36 2.76 -7.54
N GLU A 60 19.37 3.27 -6.84
CA GLU A 60 20.71 3.45 -7.41
C GLU A 60 21.40 2.12 -7.79
N ILE A 61 20.88 0.99 -7.31
CA ILE A 61 21.28 -0.37 -7.73
C ILE A 61 21.11 -0.52 -9.25
N ILE A 62 20.03 0.04 -9.82
CA ILE A 62 19.75 0.00 -11.25
C ILE A 62 19.28 1.41 -11.69
N PRO A 63 20.18 2.27 -12.20
CA PRO A 63 19.88 3.68 -12.47
C PRO A 63 18.76 3.88 -13.50
N LEU A 64 18.51 2.89 -14.36
CA LEU A 64 17.37 2.89 -15.30
C LEU A 64 16.01 2.94 -14.56
N PHE A 65 15.90 2.31 -13.39
CA PHE A 65 14.67 2.27 -12.59
C PHE A 65 14.56 3.39 -11.56
N LYS A 66 15.45 4.39 -11.59
CA LYS A 66 15.37 5.54 -10.67
C LYS A 66 14.03 6.29 -10.80
N GLY A 67 13.39 6.23 -11.96
CA GLY A 67 12.04 6.75 -12.19
C GLY A 67 10.96 6.13 -11.30
N VAL A 68 11.13 4.86 -10.86
CA VAL A 68 10.18 4.18 -9.97
C VAL A 68 10.11 4.85 -8.60
N GLY A 69 11.26 5.28 -8.07
CA GLY A 69 11.32 6.03 -6.80
C GLY A 69 10.56 7.36 -6.87
N TYR A 70 10.75 8.14 -7.95
CA TYR A 70 10.03 9.40 -8.15
C TYR A 70 8.54 9.20 -8.42
N ALA A 71 8.16 8.15 -9.16
CA ALA A 71 6.76 7.82 -9.37
C ALA A 71 6.08 7.45 -8.04
N GLY A 72 6.75 6.69 -7.18
CA GLY A 72 6.27 6.34 -5.84
C GLY A 72 6.00 7.57 -4.97
N THR A 73 6.94 8.52 -4.92
CA THR A 73 6.73 9.75 -4.13
C THR A 73 5.59 10.61 -4.67
N PHE A 74 5.42 10.70 -6.00
CA PHE A 74 4.30 11.41 -6.61
C PHE A 74 2.95 10.76 -6.27
N ILE A 75 2.85 9.42 -6.35
CA ILE A 75 1.63 8.69 -5.98
C ILE A 75 1.29 8.91 -4.50
N LEU A 76 2.30 8.86 -3.62
CA LEU A 76 2.11 9.12 -2.20
C LEU A 76 1.65 10.56 -1.94
N PHE A 77 2.14 11.54 -2.69
CA PHE A 77 1.67 12.93 -2.60
C PHE A 77 0.16 13.03 -2.92
N CYS A 78 -0.27 12.46 -4.06
CA CYS A 78 -1.69 12.46 -4.45
C CYS A 78 -2.57 11.73 -3.42
N LEU A 79 -2.12 10.59 -2.90
CA LEU A 79 -2.84 9.84 -1.87
C LEU A 79 -2.96 10.65 -0.57
N ASN A 80 -1.88 11.28 -0.11
CA ASN A 80 -1.91 12.08 1.10
C ASN A 80 -2.89 13.26 0.99
N SER A 81 -3.00 13.93 -0.17
CA SER A 81 -3.97 15.00 -0.36
C SER A 81 -5.41 14.53 -0.11
N TYR A 82 -5.79 13.37 -0.64
CA TYR A 82 -7.13 12.79 -0.44
C TYR A 82 -7.35 12.28 0.99
N TYR A 83 -6.37 11.57 1.56
CA TYR A 83 -6.48 11.00 2.91
C TYR A 83 -6.55 12.08 4.01
N ASN A 84 -5.86 13.21 3.84
CA ASN A 84 -5.94 14.33 4.78
C ASN A 84 -7.36 14.93 4.85
N VAL A 85 -8.07 15.00 3.72
CA VAL A 85 -9.47 15.48 3.71
C VAL A 85 -10.38 14.55 4.50
N ILE A 86 -10.23 13.24 4.34
CA ILE A 86 -11.01 12.26 5.10
C ILE A 86 -10.70 12.36 6.60
N LEU A 87 -9.42 12.51 6.96
CA LEU A 87 -9.03 12.73 8.35
C LEU A 87 -9.67 13.99 8.93
N ALA A 88 -9.71 15.09 8.17
CA ALA A 88 -10.38 16.31 8.59
C ALA A 88 -11.88 16.09 8.86
N TRP A 89 -12.57 15.30 8.03
CA TRP A 89 -13.97 14.92 8.30
C TRP A 89 -14.11 14.08 9.57
N ILE A 90 -13.21 13.12 9.80
CA ILE A 90 -13.23 12.31 11.03
C ILE A 90 -13.07 13.21 12.26
N PHE A 91 -12.16 14.19 12.22
CA PHE A 91 -12.00 15.17 13.30
C PHE A 91 -13.22 16.07 13.49
N PHE A 92 -13.97 16.38 12.43
CA PHE A 92 -15.20 17.18 12.53
C PHE A 92 -16.36 16.41 13.19
N TYR A 93 -16.43 15.10 12.97
CA TYR A 93 -17.46 14.24 13.56
C TYR A 93 -17.06 13.65 14.93
N LEU A 94 -15.84 13.93 15.39
CA LEU A 94 -15.34 13.59 16.73
C LEU A 94 -15.81 14.64 17.75
#